data_AF-A0A8C5RLA8-F1
#
_entry.id   AF-A0A8C5RLA8-F1
#
_cell.length_a   1.000
_cell.length_b   1.000
_cell.length_c   1.000
_cell.angle_alpha   90.00
_cell.angle_beta   90.00
_cell.angle_gamma   90.00
#
_symmetry.space_group_name_H-M   'P 1'
#
loop_
_entity.id
_entity.type
_entity.pdbx_description
1 polymer ?
#
loop_
_entity_poly.entity_id
_entity_poly.type
_entity_poly.pdbx_seq_one_letter_code
_entity_poly.pdbx_strand_id
1 'polypeptide(L)'
;MDLLSCLPTVLSGLCSNDCPRKITPFGVNQPGPYIKYTTVDANGYLKNGSAGQLSQSAHFALQLPYTVLGLGRSANFLDHLYVGIPRPSGEKATRKQEWTAIIPNSQLIVIPFPHHLPRSWSAKLYLTPSNIVLLTAIALIGVCVFILAIIGILHWQEKKADDREKRQEAHRFHFDAM
;
A
#
# COMPACT_ATOMS: atom_id res chain seq x y z
N MET A 1 22.59 0.40 -0.99
CA MET A 1 22.17 0.27 -2.40
C MET A 1 21.00 -0.69 -2.40
N ASP A 2 19.80 -0.17 -2.26
CA ASP A 2 18.62 -1.00 -2.02
C ASP A 2 18.12 -1.56 -3.34
N LEU A 3 18.10 -2.89 -3.47
CA LEU A 3 17.44 -3.55 -4.59
C LEU A 3 15.92 -3.50 -4.33
N LEU A 4 15.18 -3.05 -5.34
CA LEU A 4 13.74 -3.10 -5.33
C LEU A 4 13.30 -4.56 -5.46
N SER A 5 12.37 -4.97 -4.61
CA SER A 5 11.83 -6.33 -4.61
C SER A 5 10.30 -6.33 -4.49
N CYS A 6 9.65 -7.33 -5.07
CA CYS A 6 8.24 -7.59 -4.83
C CYS A 6 8.11 -8.97 -4.21
N LEU A 7 7.24 -9.08 -3.20
CA LEU A 7 7.01 -10.31 -2.44
C LEU A 7 5.58 -10.79 -2.65
N PRO A 8 5.27 -11.41 -3.81
CA PRO A 8 3.97 -12.02 -4.03
C PRO A 8 3.82 -13.34 -3.29
N THR A 9 2.65 -13.49 -2.67
CA THR A 9 2.16 -14.71 -2.03
C THR A 9 0.79 -15.04 -2.59
N VAL A 10 0.64 -16.25 -3.11
CA VAL A 10 -0.62 -16.78 -3.61
C VAL A 10 -1.20 -17.75 -2.59
N LEU A 11 -2.42 -17.49 -2.17
CA LEU A 11 -3.06 -18.30 -1.14
C LEU A 11 -4.09 -19.25 -1.74
N SER A 12 -4.49 -20.30 -1.02
CA SER A 12 -5.52 -21.22 -1.51
C SER A 12 -6.94 -20.61 -1.48
N GLY A 13 -7.17 -19.58 -0.65
CA GLY A 13 -8.37 -18.73 -0.62
C GLY A 13 -9.75 -19.41 -0.73
N LEU A 14 -10.48 -19.52 0.38
CA LEU A 14 -11.87 -20.04 0.38
C LEU A 14 -12.94 -18.99 0.06
N CYS A 15 -12.66 -17.70 0.33
CA CYS A 15 -13.51 -16.55 -0.03
C CYS A 15 -12.67 -15.25 -0.02
N SER A 16 -13.17 -14.16 -0.61
CA SER A 16 -12.45 -12.87 -0.67
C SER A 16 -12.73 -11.95 0.54
N ASN A 17 -14.00 -11.69 0.86
CA ASN A 17 -14.41 -10.71 1.89
C ASN A 17 -15.54 -11.18 2.81
N ASP A 18 -16.53 -11.92 2.31
CA ASP A 18 -17.70 -12.33 3.10
C ASP A 18 -17.74 -13.85 3.26
N CYS A 19 -17.14 -14.33 4.36
CA CYS A 19 -17.07 -15.74 4.64
C CYS A 19 -18.08 -16.19 5.68
N PRO A 20 -18.60 -17.44 5.55
CA PRO A 20 -19.38 -18.04 6.62
C PRO A 20 -18.60 -17.99 7.93
N ARG A 21 -19.20 -17.42 8.98
CA ARG A 21 -18.61 -17.19 10.33
C ARG A 21 -17.69 -15.97 10.51
N LYS A 22 -17.63 -15.02 9.55
CA LYS A 22 -16.83 -13.77 9.66
C LYS A 22 -15.32 -13.97 9.89
N ILE A 23 -14.80 -15.18 9.69
CA ILE A 23 -13.36 -15.46 9.73
C ILE A 23 -12.83 -15.15 8.34
N THR A 24 -11.80 -14.29 8.22
CA THR A 24 -11.12 -14.02 6.95
C THR A 24 -10.23 -15.20 6.57
N PRO A 25 -10.62 -16.11 5.67
CA PRO A 25 -9.80 -17.25 5.32
C PRO A 25 -9.02 -16.84 4.08
N PHE A 26 -7.98 -16.04 4.33
CA PHE A 26 -6.92 -15.85 3.36
C PHE A 26 -6.39 -17.21 2.88
N GLY A 27 -6.49 -18.25 3.71
CA GLY A 27 -6.06 -19.60 3.41
C GLY A 27 -4.58 -19.78 3.73
N VAL A 28 -4.03 -20.93 3.36
CA VAL A 28 -2.60 -21.20 3.43
C VAL A 28 -1.94 -20.93 2.08
N ASN A 29 -0.61 -20.89 2.05
CA ASN A 29 0.14 -20.75 0.81
C ASN A 29 -0.17 -21.91 -0.14
N GLN A 30 -0.68 -21.60 -1.32
CA GLN A 30 -0.98 -22.61 -2.32
C GLN A 30 0.33 -23.11 -2.96
N PRO A 31 0.54 -24.43 -3.10
CA PRO A 31 1.71 -24.97 -3.80
C PRO A 31 1.50 -25.03 -5.31
N GLY A 32 2.53 -24.69 -6.07
CA GLY A 32 2.50 -24.71 -7.54
C GLY A 32 2.05 -23.44 -8.30
N PRO A 33 1.57 -22.32 -7.69
CA PRO A 33 1.38 -21.08 -8.42
C PRO A 33 2.64 -20.62 -9.13
N TYR A 34 2.45 -20.09 -10.34
CA TYR A 34 3.50 -19.53 -11.17
C TYR A 34 3.27 -18.02 -11.32
N ILE A 35 4.29 -17.25 -10.96
CA ILE A 35 4.23 -15.79 -10.94
C ILE A 35 5.24 -15.29 -11.97
N LYS A 36 4.79 -14.41 -12.86
CA LYS A 36 5.63 -13.78 -13.88
C LYS A 36 5.37 -12.29 -13.87
N TYR A 37 6.43 -11.50 -13.98
CA TYR A 37 6.30 -10.06 -14.16
C TYR A 37 6.98 -9.59 -15.44
N THR A 38 6.52 -8.45 -15.95
CA THR A 38 7.17 -7.69 -17.01
C THR A 38 7.24 -6.23 -16.59
N THR A 39 8.39 -5.61 -16.83
CA THR A 39 8.67 -4.20 -16.53
C THR A 39 9.61 -3.63 -17.59
N VAL A 40 9.65 -2.32 -17.74
CA VAL A 40 10.59 -1.63 -18.62
C VAL A 40 11.71 -0.99 -17.79
N ASP A 41 12.95 -1.19 -18.20
CA ASP A 41 14.11 -0.54 -17.57
C ASP A 41 14.22 0.94 -17.96
N ALA A 42 15.07 1.70 -17.27
CA ALA A 42 15.36 3.11 -17.57
C ALA A 42 15.85 3.33 -19.02
N ASN A 43 16.45 2.31 -19.63
CA ASN A 43 16.92 2.32 -21.01
C ASN A 43 15.85 1.93 -22.04
N GLY A 44 14.60 1.70 -21.62
CA GLY A 44 13.49 1.31 -22.49
C GLY A 44 13.42 -0.17 -22.86
N TYR A 45 14.31 -1.01 -22.32
CA TYR A 45 14.30 -2.44 -22.58
C TYR A 45 13.31 -3.18 -21.69
N LEU A 46 12.56 -4.11 -22.28
CA LEU A 46 11.66 -5.02 -21.57
C LEU A 46 12.47 -6.01 -20.72
N LYS A 47 12.17 -6.05 -19.42
CA LYS A 47 12.65 -7.03 -18.46
C LYS A 47 11.50 -7.92 -18.03
N ASN A 48 11.74 -9.22 -18.01
CA ASN A 48 10.81 -10.19 -17.50
C ASN A 48 11.47 -11.05 -16.42
N GLY A 49 10.68 -11.49 -15.46
CA GLY A 49 11.13 -12.42 -14.45
C GLY A 49 9.98 -13.33 -14.04
N SER A 50 10.30 -14.53 -13.61
CA SER A 50 9.30 -15.49 -13.19
C SER A 50 9.81 -16.40 -12.10
N ALA A 51 8.93 -16.81 -11.21
CA ALA A 51 9.23 -17.75 -10.15
C ALA A 51 7.98 -18.53 -9.75
N GLY A 52 8.20 -19.75 -9.25
CA GLY A 52 7.16 -20.62 -8.72
C GLY A 52 7.11 -20.56 -7.20
N GLN A 53 5.90 -20.62 -6.64
CA GLN A 53 5.69 -20.69 -5.21
C GLN A 53 5.66 -22.15 -4.73
N LEU A 54 6.38 -22.44 -3.65
CA LEU A 54 6.45 -23.77 -3.02
C LEU A 54 6.70 -24.89 -4.05
N SER A 55 7.69 -24.68 -4.92
CA SER A 55 8.06 -25.62 -6.00
C SER A 55 8.92 -26.78 -5.50
N GLN A 56 9.26 -26.81 -4.21
CA GLN A 56 10.12 -27.83 -3.62
C GLN A 56 9.46 -29.22 -3.61
N SER A 57 10.18 -30.22 -4.13
CA SER A 57 9.73 -31.63 -4.19
C SER A 57 10.63 -32.61 -3.42
N ALA A 58 11.64 -32.14 -2.67
CA ALA A 58 12.65 -32.96 -1.98
C ALA A 58 13.00 -32.43 -0.57
N HIS A 59 13.76 -33.22 0.21
CA HIS A 59 14.15 -32.95 1.61
C HIS A 59 15.25 -31.88 1.77
N PHE A 60 14.96 -30.65 1.37
CA PHE A 60 15.79 -29.46 1.63
C PHE A 60 15.11 -28.53 2.65
N ALA A 61 15.80 -27.45 3.04
CA ALA A 61 15.24 -26.42 3.90
C ALA A 61 13.89 -25.89 3.35
N LEU A 62 12.95 -25.59 4.25
CA LEU A 62 11.61 -25.12 3.89
C LEU A 62 11.68 -23.86 3.04
N GLN A 63 11.00 -23.86 1.89
CA GLN A 63 10.82 -22.67 1.07
C GLN A 63 9.99 -21.61 1.81
N LEU A 64 10.32 -20.35 1.59
CA LEU A 64 9.57 -19.22 2.16
C LEU A 64 8.12 -19.21 1.67
N PRO A 65 7.18 -18.71 2.49
CA PRO A 65 5.77 -18.63 2.13
C PRO A 65 5.49 -17.65 0.99
N TYR A 66 6.40 -16.71 0.73
CA TYR A 66 6.35 -15.75 -0.36
C TYR A 66 7.46 -16.01 -1.37
N THR A 67 7.24 -15.55 -2.60
CA THR A 67 8.24 -15.61 -3.67
C THR A 67 8.99 -14.28 -3.74
N VAL A 68 10.32 -14.30 -3.81
CA VAL A 68 11.12 -13.06 -3.93
C VAL A 68 11.39 -12.76 -5.39
N LEU A 69 10.83 -11.66 -5.90
CA LEU A 69 11.11 -11.15 -7.24
C LEU A 69 12.01 -9.92 -7.14
N GLY A 70 13.25 -10.05 -7.60
CA GLY A 70 14.18 -8.91 -7.72
C GLY A 70 13.86 -8.09 -8.96
N LEU A 71 13.67 -6.77 -8.79
CA LEU A 71 13.27 -5.83 -9.85
C LEU A 71 14.43 -4.94 -10.33
N GLY A 72 15.55 -4.92 -9.60
CA GLY A 72 16.68 -4.05 -9.87
C GLY A 72 16.62 -2.73 -9.10
N ARG A 73 17.33 -1.69 -9.56
CA ARG A 73 17.47 -0.42 -8.82
C ARG A 73 16.52 0.69 -9.28
N SER A 74 16.00 0.59 -10.50
CA SER A 74 15.33 1.69 -11.23
C SER A 74 13.86 1.41 -11.57
N ALA A 75 13.28 0.30 -11.09
CA ALA A 75 11.91 -0.07 -11.40
C ALA A 75 10.91 0.73 -10.55
N ASN A 76 10.29 1.78 -11.11
CA ASN A 76 9.31 2.59 -10.39
C ASN A 76 7.98 1.85 -10.15
N PHE A 77 7.57 1.03 -11.11
CA PHE A 77 6.38 0.20 -11.04
C PHE A 77 6.56 -1.04 -11.93
N LEU A 78 5.82 -2.09 -11.59
CA LEU A 78 5.65 -3.27 -12.41
C LEU A 78 4.51 -3.05 -13.39
N ASP A 79 4.80 -3.11 -14.70
CA ASP A 79 3.80 -2.90 -15.75
C ASP A 79 2.72 -3.96 -15.67
N HIS A 80 3.15 -5.23 -15.68
CA HIS A 80 2.26 -6.38 -15.66
C HIS A 80 2.80 -7.47 -14.73
N LEU A 81 1.94 -7.94 -13.84
CA LEU A 81 2.17 -9.09 -12.99
C LEU A 81 1.11 -10.15 -13.30
N TYR A 82 1.57 -11.30 -13.76
CA TYR A 82 0.78 -12.46 -14.08
C TYR A 82 0.91 -13.48 -12.95
N VAL A 83 -0.22 -13.93 -12.43
CA VAL A 83 -0.28 -15.10 -11.54
C VAL A 83 -1.13 -16.16 -12.17
N GLY A 84 -0.58 -17.37 -12.28
CA GLY A 84 -1.25 -18.56 -12.76
C GLY A 84 -1.26 -19.64 -11.70
N ILE A 85 -2.34 -20.42 -11.66
CA ILE A 85 -2.48 -21.59 -10.77
C ILE A 85 -2.58 -22.85 -11.63
N PRO A 86 -1.98 -23.98 -11.20
CA PRO A 86 -2.09 -25.24 -11.92
C PRO A 86 -3.55 -25.63 -12.15
N ARG A 87 -3.81 -26.17 -13.34
CA ARG A 87 -5.14 -26.58 -13.77
C ARG A 87 -5.52 -27.91 -13.11
N PRO A 88 -6.78 -28.10 -12.70
CA PRO A 88 -7.27 -29.41 -12.32
C PRO A 88 -7.28 -30.35 -13.54
N SER A 89 -7.14 -31.66 -13.29
CA SER A 89 -7.13 -32.67 -14.33
C SER A 89 -8.45 -32.63 -15.13
N GLY A 90 -8.36 -32.46 -16.45
CA GLY A 90 -9.52 -32.40 -17.35
C GLY A 90 -9.93 -31.00 -17.82
N GLU A 91 -9.44 -29.93 -17.20
CA GLU A 91 -9.76 -28.54 -17.61
C GLU A 91 -8.69 -27.95 -18.53
N LYS A 92 -9.08 -27.50 -19.73
CA LYS A 92 -8.14 -26.90 -20.71
C LYS A 92 -7.88 -25.42 -20.47
N ALA A 93 -8.80 -24.71 -19.81
CA ALA A 93 -8.74 -23.26 -19.63
C ALA A 93 -7.59 -22.84 -18.69
N THR A 94 -6.73 -21.93 -19.14
CA THR A 94 -5.62 -21.41 -18.32
C THR A 94 -6.15 -20.49 -17.24
N ARG A 95 -5.97 -20.87 -15.97
CA ARG A 95 -6.35 -20.05 -14.81
C ARG A 95 -5.24 -19.06 -14.49
N LYS A 96 -5.30 -17.90 -15.15
CA LYS A 96 -4.35 -16.80 -14.97
C LYS A 96 -5.08 -15.48 -14.75
N GLN A 97 -4.48 -14.62 -13.94
CA GLN A 97 -4.92 -13.25 -13.74
C GLN A 97 -3.72 -12.31 -13.86
N GLU A 98 -4.00 -11.11 -14.35
CA GLU A 98 -3.03 -10.05 -14.54
C GLU A 98 -3.40 -8.86 -13.66
N TRP A 99 -2.39 -8.25 -13.05
CA TRP A 99 -2.48 -6.96 -12.38
C TRP A 99 -1.43 -6.02 -12.94
N THR A 100 -1.79 -4.74 -13.04
CA THR A 100 -0.91 -3.71 -13.58
C THR A 100 -0.51 -2.72 -12.51
N ALA A 101 0.57 -1.99 -12.75
CA ALA A 101 1.05 -0.90 -11.89
C ALA A 101 1.27 -1.31 -10.42
N ILE A 102 1.95 -2.45 -10.20
CA ILE A 102 2.30 -2.90 -8.84
C ILE A 102 3.50 -2.12 -8.33
N ILE A 103 3.39 -1.58 -7.11
CA ILE A 103 4.43 -0.77 -6.47
C ILE A 103 5.53 -1.70 -5.92
N PRO A 104 6.82 -1.44 -6.20
CA PRO A 104 7.93 -2.19 -5.61
C PRO A 104 7.98 -2.04 -4.08
N ASN A 105 8.76 -2.91 -3.42
CA ASN A 105 8.96 -2.96 -1.98
C ASN A 105 7.67 -3.13 -1.15
N SER A 106 6.66 -3.75 -1.76
CA SER A 106 5.39 -4.07 -1.13
C SER A 106 5.22 -5.59 -1.04
N GLN A 107 4.38 -6.01 -0.10
CA GLN A 107 3.93 -7.39 0.01
C GLN A 107 2.60 -7.52 -0.74
N LEU A 108 2.55 -8.40 -1.73
CA LEU A 108 1.35 -8.63 -2.52
C LEU A 108 0.73 -9.97 -2.15
N ILE A 109 -0.54 -9.96 -1.74
CA ILE A 109 -1.28 -11.17 -1.42
C ILE A 109 -2.36 -11.38 -2.48
N VAL A 110 -2.30 -12.52 -3.17
CA VAL A 110 -3.26 -12.92 -4.20
C VAL A 110 -4.19 -13.99 -3.66
N ILE A 111 -5.49 -13.74 -3.79
CA ILE A 111 -6.57 -14.62 -3.33
C ILE A 111 -7.33 -15.10 -4.58
N PRO A 112 -7.10 -16.35 -5.01
CA PRO A 112 -7.66 -16.90 -6.24
C PRO A 112 -9.10 -17.42 -6.05
N PHE A 113 -9.96 -16.54 -5.56
CA PHE A 113 -11.38 -16.81 -5.36
C PHE A 113 -12.23 -15.86 -6.19
N PRO A 114 -13.30 -16.34 -6.86
CA PRO A 114 -13.71 -17.73 -7.05
C PRO A 114 -12.77 -18.50 -8.00
N HIS A 115 -12.66 -19.81 -7.78
CA HIS A 115 -11.72 -20.64 -8.52
C HIS A 115 -12.02 -20.70 -10.03
N HIS A 116 -13.29 -20.79 -10.39
CA HIS A 116 -13.74 -20.94 -11.79
C HIS A 116 -13.63 -19.66 -12.64
N LEU A 117 -13.43 -18.49 -12.01
CA LEU A 117 -13.40 -17.21 -12.71
C LEU A 117 -12.12 -16.43 -12.33
N PRO A 118 -11.00 -16.65 -13.06
CA PRO A 118 -9.73 -15.98 -12.77
C PRO A 118 -9.81 -14.45 -12.77
N ARG A 119 -10.71 -13.88 -13.58
CA ARG A 119 -10.91 -12.43 -13.70
C ARG A 119 -11.42 -11.74 -12.44
N SER A 120 -12.04 -12.47 -11.53
CA SER A 120 -12.56 -11.91 -10.27
C SER A 120 -11.63 -12.15 -9.07
N TRP A 121 -10.43 -12.69 -9.31
CA TRP A 121 -9.43 -12.85 -8.26
C TRP A 121 -9.05 -11.49 -7.68
N SER A 122 -8.95 -11.45 -6.36
CA SER A 122 -8.57 -10.24 -5.64
C SER A 122 -7.08 -10.27 -5.29
N ALA A 123 -6.42 -9.13 -5.42
CA ALA A 123 -5.08 -8.93 -4.89
C ALA A 123 -5.09 -7.78 -3.89
N LYS A 124 -4.41 -7.97 -2.75
CA LYS A 124 -4.28 -6.99 -1.67
C LYS A 124 -2.82 -6.63 -1.54
N LEU A 125 -2.52 -5.33 -1.62
CA LEU A 125 -1.18 -4.79 -1.49
C LEU A 125 -1.00 -4.29 -0.06
N TYR A 126 -0.03 -4.85 0.65
CA TYR A 126 0.40 -4.36 1.95
C TYR A 126 1.70 -3.59 1.77
N LEU A 127 1.62 -2.29 1.99
CA LEU A 127 2.78 -1.46 2.19
C LEU A 127 3.26 -1.75 3.62
N THR A 128 4.49 -2.21 3.77
CA THR A 128 5.10 -2.27 5.10
C THR A 128 5.09 -0.86 5.67
N PRO A 129 4.39 -0.59 6.80
CA PRO A 129 4.43 0.72 7.42
C PRO A 129 5.86 0.91 7.96
N SER A 130 6.72 1.52 7.14
CA SER A 130 8.06 1.88 7.56
C SER A 130 7.95 2.91 8.67
N ASN A 131 8.86 2.89 9.65
CA ASN A 131 8.98 3.90 10.70
C ASN A 131 8.95 5.33 10.13
N ILE A 132 9.39 5.50 8.88
CA ILE A 132 9.33 6.76 8.12
C ILE A 132 7.89 7.29 8.01
N VAL A 133 6.90 6.45 7.73
CA VAL A 133 5.48 6.87 7.61
C VAL A 133 5.00 7.47 8.93
N LEU A 134 5.30 6.82 10.05
CA LEU A 134 4.90 7.28 11.37
C LEU A 134 5.65 8.57 11.76
N LEU A 135 6.94 8.68 11.44
CA LEU A 135 7.72 9.91 11.62
C LEU A 135 7.17 11.07 10.79
N THR A 136 6.78 10.84 9.53
CA THR A 136 6.17 11.89 8.69
C THR A 136 4.83 12.35 9.23
N ALA A 137 4.01 11.45 9.78
CA ALA A 137 2.74 11.81 10.40
C ALA A 137 2.97 12.69 11.64
N ILE A 138 3.92 12.33 12.51
CA ILE A 138 4.29 13.13 13.69
C ILE A 138 4.83 14.50 13.26
N ALA A 139 5.72 14.55 12.26
CA ALA A 139 6.26 15.81 11.76
C ALA A 139 5.15 16.72 11.21
N LEU A 140 4.19 16.16 10.47
CA LEU A 140 3.07 16.90 9.92
C LEU A 140 2.14 17.45 11.01
N ILE A 141 1.86 16.65 12.05
CA ILE A 141 1.12 17.12 13.23
C ILE A 141 1.88 18.25 13.94
N GLY A 142 3.19 18.10 14.13
CA GLY A 142 4.03 19.11 14.77
C GLY A 142 4.00 20.45 14.02
N VAL A 143 4.11 20.42 12.69
CA VAL A 143 4.03 21.62 11.84
C VAL A 143 2.64 22.26 11.93
N CYS A 144 1.57 21.46 11.88
CA CYS A 144 0.20 21.97 12.04
C CYS A 144 0.00 22.67 13.39
N VAL A 145 0.45 22.07 14.49
CA VAL A 145 0.35 22.68 15.84
C VAL A 145 1.17 23.97 15.92
N PHE A 146 2.37 23.99 15.35
CA PHE A 146 3.22 25.17 15.32
C PHE A 146 2.56 26.34 14.59
N ILE A 147 1.95 26.09 13.42
CA ILE A 147 1.20 27.10 12.67
C ILE A 147 0.01 27.62 13.48
N LEU A 148 -0.77 26.72 14.11
CA LEU A 148 -1.91 27.11 14.95
C LEU A 148 -1.49 27.97 16.14
N ALA A 149 -0.33 27.69 16.76
CA ALA A 149 0.20 28.49 17.85
C ALA A 149 0.55 29.92 17.41
N ILE A 150 1.21 30.07 16.25
CA ILE A 150 1.52 31.40 15.68
C ILE A 150 0.24 32.18 15.40
N ILE A 151 -0.74 31.54 14.76
CA ILE A 151 -2.05 32.15 14.48
C ILE A 151 -2.73 32.56 15.78
N GLY A 152 -2.73 31.72 16.81
CA GLY A 152 -3.33 32.02 18.11
C GLY A 152 -2.66 33.21 18.82
N ILE A 153 -1.33 33.31 18.77
CA ILE A 153 -0.59 34.44 19.36
C ILE A 153 -0.92 35.74 18.62
N LEU A 154 -0.90 35.71 17.28
CA LEU A 154 -1.25 36.88 16.47
C LEU A 154 -2.68 37.32 16.75
N HIS A 155 -3.63 36.39 16.81
CA HIS A 155 -5.03 36.69 17.08
C HIS A 155 -5.25 37.25 18.48
N TRP A 156 -4.47 36.83 19.47
CA TRP A 156 -4.49 37.44 20.81
C TRP A 156 -3.98 38.88 20.77
N GLN A 157 -2.88 39.13 20.06
CA GLN A 157 -2.33 40.48 19.96
C GLN A 157 -3.30 41.43 19.26
N GLU A 158 -3.93 40.98 18.17
CA GLU A 158 -5.00 41.72 17.49
C GLU A 158 -6.15 42.02 18.46
N LYS A 159 -6.67 41.00 19.15
CA LYS A 159 -7.77 41.17 20.10
C LYS A 159 -7.43 42.14 21.22
N LYS A 160 -6.18 42.11 21.71
CA LYS A 160 -5.70 43.03 22.76
C LYS A 160 -5.49 44.47 22.26
N ALA A 161 -5.18 44.67 20.98
CA ALA A 161 -5.12 46.00 20.37
C ALA A 161 -6.53 46.57 20.19
N ASP A 162 -7.45 45.75 19.66
CA ASP A 162 -8.85 46.10 19.42
C ASP A 162 -9.58 46.46 20.75
N ASP A 163 -9.30 45.73 21.83
CA ASP A 163 -9.83 46.04 23.17
C ASP A 163 -9.27 47.34 23.77
N ARG A 164 -8.08 47.79 23.36
CA ARG A 164 -7.52 49.08 23.80
C ARG A 164 -8.15 50.25 23.05
N GLU A 165 -8.40 50.12 21.76
CA GLU A 165 -9.05 51.14 20.94
C GLU A 165 -10.49 51.41 21.41
N LYS A 166 -11.29 50.35 21.65
CA LYS A 166 -12.67 50.49 22.16
C LYS A 166 -12.75 51.23 23.50
N ARG A 167 -11.75 51.08 24.38
CA ARG A 167 -11.71 51.80 25.67
C ARG A 167 -11.39 53.28 25.47
N GLN A 168 -10.57 53.63 24.49
CA GLN A 168 -10.25 55.03 24.17
C GLN A 168 -11.45 55.74 23.54
N GLU A 169 -12.20 55.05 22.67
CA GLU A 169 -13.45 55.59 22.12
C GLU A 169 -14.50 55.83 23.22
N ALA A 170 -14.70 54.86 24.12
CA ALA A 170 -15.63 55.04 25.25
C ALA A 170 -15.25 56.21 26.17
N HIS A 171 -13.96 56.43 26.43
CA HIS A 171 -13.50 57.59 27.18
C HIS A 171 -13.66 58.92 26.41
N ARG A 172 -13.53 58.90 25.09
CA ARG A 172 -13.71 60.08 24.24
C ARG A 172 -15.19 60.50 24.15
N PHE A 173 -16.12 59.54 24.03
CA PHE A 173 -17.56 59.82 24.06
C PHE A 173 -18.04 60.36 25.41
N HIS A 174 -17.42 59.93 26.52
CA HIS A 174 -17.77 60.42 27.86
C HIS A 174 -17.36 61.89 28.10
N PHE A 175 -16.41 62.41 27.33
CA PHE A 175 -15.89 63.78 27.46
C PHE A 175 -16.57 64.78 26.53
N ASP A 176 -17.24 64.32 25.47
CA ASP A 176 -17.91 65.17 24.46
C ASP A 176 -19.39 65.46 24.81
N ALA A 177 -19.89 64.91 25.92
CA ALA A 177 -21.29 65.04 26.37
C ALA A 177 -21.45 65.95 27.61
N MET A 178 -20.41 66.67 28.02
CA MET A 178 -20.41 67.64 29.13
C MET A 178 -19.94 69.01 28.62
#